data_AF-A0A954HU35-F1
#
_entry.id   AF-A0A954HU35-F1
#
_cell.length_a   1.000
_cell.length_b   1.000
_cell.length_c   1.000
_cell.angle_alpha   90.00
_cell.angle_beta   90.00
_cell.angle_gamma   90.00
#
_symmetry.space_group_name_H-M   'P 1'
#
loop_
_entity.id
_entity.type
_entity.pdbx_description
1 polymer ?
#
loop_
_entity_poly.entity_id
_entity_poly.type
_entity_poly.pdbx_seq_one_letter_code
_entity_poly.pdbx_strand_id
1 'polypeptide(L)'
;ERFVIIVTSLHRDFLPSSWAHYVPTTIEILTFIGSFGLFFTCFLLFCRIAPAIAIAEVKGAAGLKKRDVPVRTTPVEAPSMSQREELVEVTT
;
A
#
# COMPACT_ATOMS: atom_id res chain seq x y z
N GLU A 1 -19.19 -8.37 -21.54
CA GLU A 1 -18.84 -9.31 -22.63
C GLU A 1 -19.20 -10.76 -22.28
N ARG A 2 -18.52 -11.43 -21.34
CA ARG A 2 -18.74 -12.87 -21.04
C ARG A 2 -20.18 -13.28 -20.73
N PHE A 3 -20.97 -12.37 -20.16
CA PHE A 3 -22.40 -12.59 -19.94
C PHE A 3 -23.15 -12.98 -21.23
N VAL A 4 -22.89 -12.28 -22.35
CA VAL A 4 -23.61 -12.54 -23.60
C VAL A 4 -23.27 -13.92 -24.15
N ILE A 5 -21.98 -14.30 -24.15
CA ILE A 5 -21.52 -15.59 -24.69
C ILE A 5 -22.17 -16.75 -23.93
N ILE A 6 -22.23 -16.65 -22.60
CA ILE A 6 -22.74 -17.75 -21.76
C ILE A 6 -24.27 -17.81 -21.84
N VAL A 7 -24.98 -16.68 -21.74
CA VAL A 7 -26.45 -16.69 -21.71
C VAL A 7 -27.05 -16.98 -23.07
N THR A 8 -26.53 -16.41 -24.16
CA THR A 8 -27.12 -16.64 -25.50
C THR A 8 -26.82 -18.00 -26.06
N SER A 9 -25.68 -18.62 -25.72
CA SER A 9 -25.38 -20.00 -26.10
C SER A 9 -26.30 -21.00 -25.39
N LEU A 10 -26.60 -20.79 -24.11
CA LEU A 10 -27.47 -21.67 -23.32
C LEU A 10 -28.97 -21.44 -23.55
N HIS A 11 -29.35 -20.23 -23.98
CA HIS A 11 -30.75 -19.88 -24.20
C HIS A 11 -31.39 -20.64 -25.37
N ARG A 12 -30.59 -21.09 -26.36
CA ARG A 12 -31.05 -21.77 -27.58
C ARG A 12 -30.30 -23.09 -27.79
N ASP A 13 -30.75 -24.12 -27.08
CA ASP A 13 -30.27 -25.49 -27.25
C ASP A 13 -30.89 -26.20 -28.47
N PHE A 14 -30.32 -27.36 -28.82
CA PHE A 14 -30.72 -28.21 -29.97
C PHE A 14 -32.19 -28.67 -29.94
N LEU A 15 -32.83 -28.71 -28.76
CA LEU A 15 -34.23 -29.08 -28.58
C LEU A 15 -35.07 -27.83 -28.26
N PRO A 16 -36.11 -27.52 -29.06
CA PRO A 16 -36.91 -26.30 -28.88
C PRO A 16 -37.75 -26.28 -27.61
N SER A 17 -37.95 -27.43 -26.95
CA SER A 17 -38.63 -27.52 -25.65
C SER A 17 -37.81 -26.95 -24.49
N SER A 18 -36.49 -26.81 -24.66
CA SER A 18 -35.57 -26.39 -23.59
C SER A 18 -35.22 -24.91 -23.64
N TRP A 19 -35.86 -24.13 -24.51
CA TRP A 19 -35.60 -22.69 -24.59
C TRP A 19 -36.17 -21.99 -23.36
N ALA A 20 -35.28 -21.40 -22.56
CA ALA A 20 -35.65 -20.70 -21.33
C ALA A 20 -34.92 -19.36 -21.23
N HIS A 21 -35.64 -18.29 -20.90
CA HIS A 21 -35.06 -16.97 -20.72
C HIS A 21 -34.43 -16.84 -19.32
N TYR A 22 -33.18 -16.39 -19.27
CA TYR A 22 -32.49 -16.11 -18.02
C TYR A 22 -32.89 -14.74 -17.49
N VAL A 23 -33.36 -14.68 -16.24
CA VAL A 23 -33.62 -13.45 -15.50
C VAL A 23 -32.80 -13.50 -14.22
N PRO A 24 -31.86 -12.57 -14.00
CA PRO A 24 -31.01 -12.60 -12.82
C PRO A 24 -31.83 -12.35 -11.56
N THR A 25 -31.56 -13.16 -10.55
CA THR A 25 -32.14 -13.04 -9.22
C THR A 25 -31.38 -12.01 -8.39
N THR A 26 -32.05 -11.41 -7.39
CA THR A 26 -31.43 -10.43 -6.50
C THR A 26 -30.20 -10.98 -5.78
N ILE A 27 -30.16 -12.27 -5.48
CA ILE A 27 -29.03 -12.93 -4.81
C ILE A 27 -27.79 -12.99 -5.71
N GLU A 28 -27.95 -13.22 -7.02
CA GLU A 28 -26.82 -13.21 -7.96
C GLU A 28 -26.18 -11.83 -8.07
N ILE A 29 -27.01 -10.78 -8.07
CA ILE A 29 -26.55 -9.38 -8.09
C ILE A 29 -25.82 -9.03 -6.78
N LEU A 30 -26.38 -9.44 -5.63
CA LEU A 30 -25.74 -9.25 -4.33
C LEU A 30 -24.43 -10.02 -4.21
N THR A 31 -24.33 -11.23 -4.76
CA THR A 31 -23.10 -12.02 -4.75
C THR A 31 -22.03 -11.37 -5.64
N PHE A 32 -22.44 -10.83 -6.79
CA PHE A 32 -21.55 -10.08 -7.67
C PHE A 32 -20.98 -8.82 -6.98
N ILE A 33 -21.85 -7.98 -6.41
CA ILE A 33 -21.44 -6.78 -5.66
C ILE A 33 -20.65 -7.16 -4.41
N GLY A 34 -21.07 -8.21 -3.71
CA GLY A 34 -20.41 -8.75 -2.53
C GLY A 34 -18.99 -9.20 -2.82
N SER A 35 -18.75 -9.87 -3.96
CA SER A 35 -17.39 -10.28 -4.37
C SER A 35 -16.47 -9.07 -4.60
N PHE A 36 -17.01 -7.98 -5.16
CA PHE A 36 -16.28 -6.73 -5.34
C PHE A 36 -15.97 -6.10 -3.98
N GLY A 37 -16.96 -5.98 -3.10
CA GLY A 37 -16.78 -5.46 -1.74
C GLY A 37 -15.79 -6.29 -0.90
N LEU A 38 -15.84 -7.61 -0.99
CA LEU A 38 -14.92 -8.51 -0.29
C LEU A 38 -13.49 -8.35 -0.81
N PHE A 39 -13.30 -8.25 -2.14
CA PHE A 39 -12.01 -7.93 -2.74
C PHE A 39 -11.44 -6.61 -2.22
N PHE A 40 -12.22 -5.52 -2.22
CA PHE A 40 -11.76 -4.24 -1.68
C PHE A 40 -11.50 -4.29 -0.17
N THR A 41 -12.33 -5.00 0.59
CA THR A 41 -12.13 -5.16 2.03
C THR A 41 -10.81 -5.85 2.32
N CYS A 42 -10.52 -6.97 1.64
CA CYS A 42 -9.24 -7.66 1.77
C CYS A 42 -8.07 -6.82 1.24
N PHE A 43 -8.24 -6.10 0.14
CA PHE A 43 -7.20 -5.24 -0.44
C PHE A 43 -6.85 -4.06 0.49
N LEU A 44 -7.86 -3.36 1.03
CA LEU A 44 -7.66 -2.27 1.98
C LEU A 44 -7.07 -2.78 3.30
N LEU A 45 -7.50 -3.95 3.76
CA LEU A 45 -6.92 -4.60 4.93
C LEU A 45 -5.44 -4.95 4.70
N PHE A 46 -5.11 -5.48 3.52
CA PHE A 46 -3.73 -5.75 3.12
C PHE A 46 -2.89 -4.46 3.09
N CYS A 47 -3.39 -3.38 2.48
CA CYS A 47 -2.70 -2.08 2.48
C CYS A 47 -2.51 -1.50 3.89
N ARG A 48 -3.38 -1.83 4.85
CA ARG A 48 -3.27 -1.35 6.23
C ARG A 48 -2.31 -2.17 7.09
N ILE A 49 -2.27 -3.49 6.90
CA ILE A 49 -1.45 -4.39 7.74
C ILE A 49 -0.04 -4.56 7.17
N ALA A 50 0.10 -4.66 5.85
CA ALA A 50 1.36 -4.95 5.19
C ALA A 50 1.88 -3.72 4.40
N PRO A 51 3.21 -3.50 4.37
CA PRO A 51 3.78 -2.49 3.49
C PRO A 51 3.55 -2.90 2.04
N ALA A 52 2.69 -2.15 1.33
CA ALA A 52 2.31 -2.43 -0.05
C ALA A 52 3.47 -2.31 -1.06
N ILE A 53 4.59 -1.72 -0.64
CA ILE A 53 5.78 -1.50 -1.47
C ILE A 53 6.93 -2.36 -0.93
N ALA A 54 7.62 -3.08 -1.81
CA ALA A 54 8.81 -3.85 -1.49
C ALA A 54 10.00 -2.90 -1.17
N ILE A 55 10.17 -2.54 0.10
CA ILE A 55 11.22 -1.60 0.56
C ILE A 55 12.63 -2.12 0.23
N ALA A 56 12.83 -3.44 0.20
CA ALA A 56 14.11 -4.06 -0.16
C ALA A 56 14.54 -3.69 -1.59
N GLU A 57 13.61 -3.75 -2.54
CA GLU A 57 13.85 -3.41 -3.94
C GLU A 57 13.98 -1.89 -4.14
N VAL A 58 13.15 -1.10 -3.44
CA VAL A 58 13.20 0.37 -3.53
C VAL A 58 14.54 0.93 -3.04
N LYS A 59 15.12 0.35 -1.96
CA LYS A 59 16.39 0.83 -1.42
C LYS A 59 17.58 0.52 -2.34
N GLY A 60 17.53 -0.59 -3.07
CA GLY A 60 18.50 -0.92 -4.11
C GLY A 60 18.36 -0.05 -5.36
N ALA A 61 17.12 0.19 -5.79
CA ALA A 61 16.82 0.98 -6.99
C ALA A 61 17.04 2.50 -6.79
N ALA A 62 16.81 3.04 -5.59
CA ALA A 62 16.88 4.47 -5.32
C ALA A 62 18.31 5.07 -5.36
N GLY A 63 19.35 4.25 -5.54
CA GLY A 63 20.72 4.73 -5.77
C GLY A 63 21.16 5.80 -4.77
N LEU A 64 20.79 5.63 -3.48
CA LEU A 64 21.08 6.62 -2.45
C LEU A 64 22.60 6.66 -2.24
N LYS A 65 23.25 7.56 -2.97
CA LYS A 65 24.63 7.95 -2.77
C LYS A 65 24.70 8.63 -1.40
N LYS A 66 25.18 7.90 -0.38
CA LYS A 66 25.54 8.49 0.91
C LYS A 66 26.44 9.69 0.62
N ARG A 67 25.97 10.90 0.95
CA ARG A 67 26.81 12.09 0.93
C ARG A 67 27.57 12.07 2.23
N ASP A 68 28.87 11.78 2.15
CA ASP A 68 29.78 12.00 3.27
C ASP A 68 29.88 13.52 3.46
N VAL A 69 29.04 14.06 4.35
CA VAL A 69 29.22 15.41 4.84
C VAL A 69 30.50 15.36 5.67
N PRO A 70 31.56 16.11 5.29
CA PRO A 70 32.76 16.15 6.10
C PRO A 70 32.34 16.69 7.46
N VAL A 71 32.42 15.84 8.49
CA VAL A 71 32.28 16.26 9.88
C VAL A 71 33.39 17.26 10.09
N ARG A 72 33.06 18.55 10.06
CA ARG A 72 33.95 19.59 10.54
C ARG A 72 34.08 19.34 12.03
N THR A 73 35.07 18.55 12.42
CA THR A 73 35.68 18.67 13.73
C THR A 73 36.40 20.02 13.72
N THR A 74 35.64 21.12 13.73
CA THR A 74 36.18 22.32 14.35
C THR A 74 36.60 21.86 15.73
N PRO A 75 37.86 22.05 16.14
CA PRO A 75 38.19 21.95 17.55
C PRO A 75 37.13 22.80 18.25
N VAL A 76 36.25 22.16 19.00
CA VAL A 76 35.41 22.89 19.94
C VAL A 76 36.45 23.42 20.91
N GLU A 77 36.91 24.64 20.67
CA GLU A 77 37.86 25.33 21.53
C GLU A 77 37.20 25.36 22.89
N ALA A 78 37.63 24.45 23.75
CA ALA A 78 37.11 24.34 25.08
C ALA A 78 37.38 25.68 25.76
N PRO A 79 36.40 26.32 26.42
CA PRO A 79 36.66 27.52 27.17
C PRO A 79 37.82 27.23 28.12
N SER A 80 38.83 28.11 28.08
CA SER A 80 40.03 28.01 28.91
C SER A 80 39.61 27.86 30.39
N MET A 81 40.42 27.19 31.21
CA MET A 81 40.04 26.86 32.60
C MET A 81 39.56 28.09 33.40
N SER A 82 40.08 29.29 33.11
CA SER A 82 39.60 30.55 33.69
C SER A 82 38.16 30.90 33.30
N GLN A 83 37.77 30.66 32.05
CA GLN A 83 36.40 30.86 31.56
C GLN A 83 35.43 29.80 32.10
N ARG A 84 35.93 28.62 32.52
CA ARG A 84 35.11 27.58 33.15
C ARG A 84 34.77 27.92 34.60
N GLU A 85 35.69 28.54 35.34
CA GLU A 85 35.45 28.99 36.72
C GLU A 85 34.45 30.16 36.76
N GLU A 86 34.56 31.11 35.84
CA GLU A 86 33.59 32.22 35.73
C GLU A 86 32.18 31.73 35.39
N LEU A 87 32.05 30.72 34.52
CA LEU A 87 30.76 30.11 34.20
C LEU A 87 30.14 29.36 35.40
N VAL A 88 30.96 28.85 36.32
CA VAL A 88 30.51 28.17 37.55
C VAL A 88 30.09 29.17 38.63
N GLU A 89 30.79 30.30 38.76
CA GLU A 89 30.41 31.37 39.69
C GLU A 89 29.09 32.05 39.30
N VAL A 90 28.81 32.22 38.00
CA VAL A 90 27.56 32.83 37.53
C VAL A 90 26.34 31.90 37.69
N THR A 91 26.57 30.61 37.90
CA THR A 91 25.50 29.59 37.99
C THR A 91 25.20 29.14 39.44
N THR A 92 25.88 29.70 40.45
CA THR A 92 25.66 29.42 41.88
C THR A 92 25.03 30.63 42.58
#